data_AF-W1YC78-F1
#
_entry.id   AF-W1YC78-F1
#
_cell.length_a   1.000
_cell.length_b   1.000
_cell.length_c   1.000
_cell.angle_alpha   90.00
_cell.angle_beta   90.00
_cell.angle_gamma   90.00
#
_symmetry.space_group_name_H-M   'P 1'
#
loop_
_entity.id
_entity.type
_entity.pdbx_description
1 polymer ?
#
loop_
_entity_poly.entity_id
_entity_poly.type
_entity_poly.pdbx_seq_one_letter_code
_entity_poly.pdbx_strand_id
1 'polypeptide(L)'
;TLQITRDFELNGGIRLDNYHTEYDSATACGGSGRGAITCPAGVAKGSPVTTVDTAKSGNLVNWKAGALYHLTENGNVYINYAVSQQPPGG
;
A
#
# COMPACT_ATOMS: atom_id res chain seq x y z
N THR A 1 18.60 -4.07 16.81
CA THR A 1 19.23 -5.31 16.32
C THR A 1 19.63 -6.12 17.53
N LEU A 2 19.44 -7.43 17.52
CA LEU A 2 19.83 -8.31 18.61
C LEU A 2 21.21 -8.89 18.29
N GLN A 3 22.18 -8.65 19.16
CA GLN A 3 23.50 -9.24 19.06
C GLN A 3 23.48 -10.60 19.76
N ILE A 4 23.60 -11.67 18.98
CA ILE A 4 23.53 -13.05 19.49
C ILE A 4 24.92 -13.50 19.95
N THR A 5 25.95 -13.10 19.21
CA THR A 5 27.36 -13.24 19.59
C THR A 5 28.11 -11.98 19.20
N ARG A 6 29.39 -11.87 19.58
CA ARG A 6 30.22 -10.72 19.21
C ARG A 6 30.27 -10.49 17.69
N ASP A 7 30.19 -11.59 16.93
CA ASP A 7 30.34 -11.59 15.47
C ASP A 7 29.03 -11.88 14.73
N PHE A 8 27.90 -12.08 15.44
CA PHE A 8 26.61 -12.41 14.82
C PHE A 8 25.48 -11.53 15.34
N GLU A 9 24.82 -10.84 14.43
CA GLU A 9 23.69 -9.96 14.68
C GLU A 9 22.46 -10.40 13.91
N LEU A 10 21.32 -10.38 14.59
CA LEU A 10 20.01 -10.60 13.99
C LEU A 10 19.20 -9.30 14.03
N ASN A 11 18.51 -9.01 12.94
CA ASN A 11 17.57 -7.91 12.86
C ASN A 11 16.21 -8.42 12.39
N GLY A 12 15.15 -7.91 13.02
CA GLY A 12 13.78 -8.22 12.68
C GLY A 12 12.94 -6.98 12.86
N GLY A 13 11.95 -6.79 11.99
CA GLY A 13 10.98 -5.73 12.12
C GLY A 13 9.65 -6.17 11.53
N ILE A 14 8.58 -5.95 12.26
CA ILE A 14 7.21 -6.16 11.79
C ILE A 14 6.56 -4.78 11.76
N ARG A 15 5.80 -4.52 10.70
CA ARG A 15 5.02 -3.30 10.53
C ARG A 15 3.60 -3.71 10.15
N LEU A 16 2.63 -3.21 10.90
CA LEU A 16 1.23 -3.46 10.67
C LEU A 16 0.59 -2.13 10.28
N ASP A 17 0.21 -2.03 9.01
CA ASP A 17 -0.45 -0.86 8.45
C ASP A 17 -1.95 -1.18 8.32
N ASN A 18 -2.78 -0.47 9.08
CA ASN A 18 -4.23 -0.50 8.88
C ASN A 18 -4.59 0.65 7.93
N TYR A 19 -5.14 0.34 6.76
CA TYR A 19 -5.58 1.36 5.80
C TYR A 19 -7.10 1.37 5.70
N HIS A 20 -7.65 2.57 5.76
CA HIS A 20 -9.03 2.86 5.43
C HIS A 20 -9.01 3.86 4.28
N THR A 21 -9.34 3.39 3.07
CA THR A 21 -9.37 4.22 1.87
C THR A 21 -10.82 4.44 1.47
N GLU A 22 -11.24 5.69 1.53
CA GLU A 22 -12.50 6.17 0.97
C GLU A 22 -12.20 6.75 -0.41
N TYR A 23 -12.91 6.27 -1.42
CA TYR A 23 -12.82 6.82 -2.78
C TYR A 23 -14.22 7.14 -3.28
N ASP A 24 -14.51 8.43 -3.30
CA ASP A 24 -15.65 9.01 -3.99
C ASP A 24 -15.21 9.57 -5.34
N SER A 25 -15.87 9.14 -6.41
CA SER A 25 -15.72 9.76 -7.73
C SER A 25 -17.09 10.07 -8.31
N ALA A 26 -17.30 11.33 -8.66
CA ALA A 26 -18.47 11.79 -9.38
C ALA A 26 -18.05 12.34 -10.75
N THR A 27 -18.77 11.94 -11.79
CA THR A 27 -18.54 12.43 -13.17
C THR A 27 -19.76 13.21 -13.63
N ALA A 28 -19.53 14.33 -14.33
CA ALA A 28 -20.61 15.11 -14.92
C ALA A 28 -21.32 14.31 -16.02
N CYS A 29 -22.64 14.10 -15.87
CA CYS A 29 -23.41 13.30 -16.82
C CYS A 29 -23.74 14.08 -18.10
N GLY A 30 -23.92 13.37 -19.22
CA GLY A 30 -24.35 13.94 -20.50
C GLY A 30 -23.23 14.54 -21.36
N GLY A 31 -21.97 14.22 -21.07
CA GLY A 31 -20.81 14.50 -21.92
C GLY A 31 -20.60 13.48 -23.06
N SER A 32 -19.55 13.66 -23.85
CA SER A 32 -19.03 12.71 -24.85
C SER A 32 -17.51 12.63 -24.72
N GLY A 33 -16.94 11.42 -24.61
CA GLY A 33 -15.50 11.20 -24.40
C GLY A 33 -15.18 10.10 -23.37
N ARG A 34 -13.96 10.12 -22.81
CA ARG A 34 -13.48 9.13 -21.83
C ARG A 34 -14.23 9.28 -20.50
N GLY A 35 -14.94 8.24 -20.07
CA GLY A 35 -15.66 8.22 -18.79
C GLY A 35 -17.00 8.95 -18.78
N ALA A 36 -17.54 9.34 -19.94
CA ALA A 36 -18.84 10.01 -20.01
C ALA A 36 -19.98 9.07 -19.57
N ILE A 37 -20.81 9.55 -18.63
CA ILE A 37 -21.96 8.80 -18.09
C ILE A 37 -23.25 9.38 -18.67
N THR A 38 -24.23 8.54 -18.98
CA THR A 38 -25.58 9.00 -19.30
C THR A 38 -26.26 9.58 -18.06
N CYS A 39 -27.01 10.68 -18.23
CA CYS A 39 -27.78 11.23 -17.12
C CYS A 39 -28.95 10.30 -16.77
N PRO A 40 -29.16 9.98 -15.48
CA PRO A 40 -30.37 9.31 -15.04
C PRO A 40 -31.63 10.12 -15.39
N ALA A 41 -32.78 9.44 -15.51
CA ALA A 41 -34.03 10.09 -15.86
C ALA A 41 -34.38 11.20 -14.85
N GLY A 42 -34.61 12.42 -15.33
CA GLY A 42 -34.92 13.60 -14.51
C GLY A 42 -33.71 14.39 -14.00
N VAL A 43 -32.48 14.01 -14.36
CA VAL A 43 -31.26 14.74 -13.99
C VAL A 43 -30.80 15.65 -15.13
N ALA A 44 -30.48 16.90 -14.80
CA ALA A 44 -30.00 17.87 -15.78
C ALA A 44 -28.61 17.49 -16.32
N LYS A 45 -28.38 17.77 -17.61
CA LYS A 45 -27.07 17.60 -18.23
C LYS A 45 -26.02 18.45 -17.49
N GLY A 46 -24.88 17.83 -17.15
CA GLY A 46 -23.81 18.46 -16.38
C GLY A 46 -23.91 18.26 -14.87
N SER A 47 -24.96 17.61 -14.36
CA SER A 47 -25.03 17.27 -12.94
C SER A 47 -23.97 16.22 -12.55
N PRO A 48 -23.33 16.36 -11.37
CA PRO A 48 -22.40 15.35 -10.87
C PRO A 48 -23.17 14.08 -10.49
N VAL A 49 -22.86 12.97 -11.16
CA VAL A 49 -23.40 11.65 -10.86
C VAL A 49 -22.27 10.82 -10.25
N THR A 50 -22.50 10.25 -9.06
CA THR A 50 -21.54 9.35 -8.41
C THR A 50 -21.34 8.11 -9.26
N THR A 51 -20.12 7.88 -9.71
CA THR A 51 -19.75 6.76 -10.59
C THR A 51 -19.05 5.64 -9.85
N VAL A 52 -18.33 5.99 -8.78
CA VAL A 52 -17.66 5.04 -7.90
C VAL A 52 -17.87 5.55 -6.48
N ASP A 53 -18.52 4.72 -5.67
CA ASP A 53 -18.62 4.87 -4.23
C ASP A 53 -18.17 3.55 -3.64
N THR A 54 -16.88 3.48 -3.29
CA THR A 54 -16.28 2.28 -2.76
C THR A 54 -15.39 2.63 -1.58
N ALA A 55 -15.75 2.11 -0.41
CA ALA A 55 -14.86 2.06 0.74
C ALA A 55 -14.09 0.73 0.71
N LYS A 56 -12.77 0.78 0.86
CA LYS A 56 -11.95 -0.42 1.05
C LYS A 56 -11.09 -0.26 2.29
N SER A 57 -11.34 -1.13 3.26
CA SER A 57 -10.51 -1.31 4.44
C SER A 57 -9.72 -2.61 4.34
N GLY A 58 -8.48 -2.58 4.81
CA GLY A 58 -7.63 -3.76 4.82
C GLY A 58 -6.43 -3.58 5.74
N ASN A 59 -5.83 -4.70 6.10
CA ASN A 59 -4.62 -4.74 6.91
C ASN A 59 -3.46 -5.21 6.04
N LEU A 60 -2.37 -4.45 6.03
CA LEU A 60 -1.12 -4.85 5.38
C LEU A 60 -0.12 -5.20 6.48
N VAL A 61 0.23 -6.48 6.54
CA VAL A 61 1.27 -6.96 7.44
C VAL A 61 2.57 -7.06 6.65
N ASN A 62 3.49 -6.17 6.97
CA ASN A 62 4.82 -6.11 6.39
C ASN A 62 5.83 -6.63 7.41
N TRP A 63 6.82 -7.38 6.97
CA TRP A 63 7.87 -7.85 7.87
C TRP A 63 9.21 -7.97 7.17
N LYS A 64 10.27 -7.82 7.95
CA LYS A 64 11.66 -8.00 7.50
C LYS A 64 12.43 -8.79 8.54
N ALA A 65 13.31 -9.65 8.06
CA ALA A 65 14.27 -10.39 8.85
C ALA A 65 15.62 -10.29 8.15
N GLY A 66 16.67 -10.05 8.93
CA GLY A 66 18.03 -10.02 8.45
C GLY A 66 18.99 -10.61 9.46
N ALA A 67 20.11 -11.09 8.94
CA ALA A 67 21.22 -11.59 9.72
C ALA A 67 22.50 -10.96 9.18
N LEU A 68 23.41 -10.62 10.08
CA LEU A 68 24.71 -10.05 9.78
C LEU A 68 25.77 -10.84 10.53
N TYR A 69 26.84 -11.19 9.83
CA TYR A 69 27.99 -11.90 10.38
C TYR A 69 29.28 -11.12 10.09
N HIS A 70 30.09 -10.91 11.11
CA HIS A 70 31.39 -10.26 11.01
C HIS A 70 32.47 -11.30 10.68
N LEU A 71 33.05 -11.23 9.47
CA LEU A 71 34.11 -12.13 9.01
C LEU A 71 35.50 -11.68 9.50
N THR A 72 35.71 -10.37 9.63
CA THR A 72 36.93 -9.75 10.15
C THR A 72 36.56 -8.47 10.92
N GLU A 73 37.51 -7.85 11.63
CA GLU A 73 37.28 -6.58 12.33
C GLU A 73 36.75 -5.45 11.40
N ASN A 74 37.02 -5.55 10.09
CA ASN A 74 36.63 -4.55 9.10
C ASN A 74 35.65 -5.08 8.03
N GLY A 75 35.22 -6.33 8.13
CA GLY A 75 34.50 -7.00 7.05
C GLY A 75 33.34 -7.83 7.56
N ASN A 76 32.15 -7.57 7.02
CA ASN A 76 30.90 -8.18 7.41
C ASN A 76 30.07 -8.59 6.17
N VAL A 77 29.32 -9.68 6.31
CA VAL A 77 28.38 -10.19 5.30
C VAL A 77 27.00 -10.22 5.92
N TYR A 78 26.00 -9.84 5.13
CA TYR A 78 24.62 -9.81 5.60
C TYR A 78 23.67 -10.46 4.60
N ILE A 79 22.58 -11.01 5.12
CA ILE A 79 21.43 -11.47 4.36
C ILE A 79 20.20 -10.74 4.89
N ASN A 80 19.29 -10.36 3.99
CA ASN A 80 18.03 -9.73 4.36
C ASN A 80 16.90 -10.29 3.50
N TYR A 81 15.78 -10.57 4.15
CA TYR A 81 14.53 -10.97 3.52
C TYR A 81 13.43 -10.06 4.03
N ALA A 82 12.70 -9.43 3.11
CA ALA A 82 11.61 -8.52 3.42
C ALA A 82 10.39 -8.85 2.57
N VAL A 83 9.23 -8.81 3.21
CA VAL A 83 7.92 -8.91 2.58
C VAL A 83 7.22 -7.57 2.73
N SER A 84 6.89 -6.97 1.59
CA SER A 84 6.14 -5.72 1.50
C SER A 84 4.87 -5.93 0.68
N GLN A 85 3.76 -5.39 1.15
CA GLN A 85 2.46 -5.39 0.50
C GLN A 85 2.06 -3.94 0.20
N GLN A 86 1.65 -3.67 -1.05
CA GLN A 86 1.13 -2.38 -1.48
C GLN A 86 -0.41 -2.46 -1.54
N PRO A 87 -1.14 -1.52 -0.90
CA PRO A 87 -2.59 -1.53 -0.96
C PRO A 87 -3.06 -1.25 -2.40
N PRO A 88 -4.17 -1.87 -2.84
CA PRO A 88 -4.81 -1.52 -4.10
C PRO A 88 -5.31 -0.07 -4.07
N GLY A 89 -4.81 0.76 -4.98
CA GLY A 89 -5.02 2.21 -5.02
C GLY A 89 -3.75 3.05 -4.83
N GLY A 90 -2.60 2.40 -4.60
CA GLY A 90 -1.28 3.02 -4.70
C GLY A 90 -0.80 3.26 -6.13
#